data_AF-A0A4R6C5A2-F1
#
_entry.id   AF-A0A4R6C5A2-F1
#
_cell.length_a   1.000
_cell.length_b   1.000
_cell.length_c   1.000
_cell.angle_alpha   90.00
_cell.angle_beta   90.00
_cell.angle_gamma   90.00
#
_symmetry.space_group_name_H-M   'P 1'
#
loop_
_entity.id
_entity.type
_entity.pdbx_description
1 polymer ?
#
loop_
_entity_poly.entity_id
_entity_poly.type
_entity_poly.pdbx_seq_one_letter_code
_entity_poly.pdbx_strand_id
1 'polypeptide(L)' 'MRTYISNSFFTVKQLLIEDHYEYTKQQDYTLMSVLSGKGTLTADGQVYTIKKGDHFILTTEDKEIKLQGKLDIIESYV' A
#
# COMPACT_ATOMS: atom_id res chain seq x y z
N MET A 1 -7.15 9.32 2.31
CA MET A 1 -5.69 9.25 2.59
C MET A 1 -5.34 10.32 3.62
N ARG A 2 -4.53 9.97 4.63
CA ARG A 2 -4.08 10.90 5.68
C ARG A 2 -2.55 10.88 5.76
N THR A 3 -1.89 12.04 5.78
CA THR A 3 -0.43 12.14 5.99
C THR A 3 -0.13 12.33 7.47
N TYR A 4 0.82 11.56 8.01
CA TYR A 4 1.29 11.71 9.39
C TYR A 4 2.54 12.58 9.48
N ILE A 5 3.51 12.34 8.61
CA ILE A 5 4.75 13.10 8.54
C ILE A 5 5.28 13.09 7.10
N SER A 6 5.94 14.17 6.71
CA SER A 6 6.69 14.28 5.46
C SER A 6 7.87 15.22 5.73
N ASN A 7 9.08 14.72 5.54
CA ASN A 7 10.33 15.46 5.76
C ASN A 7 11.37 15.05 4.70
N SER A 8 12.59 15.56 4.83
CA SER A 8 13.70 15.30 3.88
C SER A 8 14.20 13.86 3.82
N PHE A 9 13.75 12.99 4.73
CA PHE A 9 14.20 11.60 4.83
C PHE A 9 13.11 10.61 4.45
N PHE A 10 11.84 10.90 4.77
CA PHE A 10 10.72 10.02 4.48
C PHE A 10 9.36 10.72 4.62
N THR A 11 8.36 10.08 4.04
CA THR A 11 6.94 10.38 4.19
C THR A 11 6.21 9.15 4.70
N VAL A 12 5.29 9.33 5.65
CA VAL A 12 4.39 8.29 6.15
C VAL A 12 2.94 8.72 5.96
N LYS A 13 2.14 7.87 5.32
CA LYS A 13 0.72 8.09 5.07
C LYS A 13 -0.11 6.87 5.47
N GLN A 14 -1.38 7.12 5.77
CA GLN A 14 -2.40 6.12 6.01
C GLN A 14 -3.33 6.02 4.80
N LEU A 15 -3.58 4.79 4.40
CA LEU A 15 -4.52 4.39 3.38
C LEU A 15 -5.62 3.54 4.03
N LEU A 16 -6.84 4.08 4.03
CA LEU A 16 -8.04 3.37 4.46
C LEU A 16 -8.81 2.94 3.22
N ILE A 17 -9.00 1.64 3.06
CA ILE A 17 -9.68 1.03 1.91
C ILE A 17 -10.87 0.26 2.44
N GLU A 18 -12.06 0.53 1.90
CA GLU A 18 -13.30 -0.15 2.31
C GLU A 18 -13.76 -1.22 1.32
N ASP A 19 -13.34 -1.14 0.06
CA ASP A 19 -13.71 -2.11 -0.99
C ASP A 19 -12.66 -2.21 -2.11
N HIS A 20 -12.41 -1.12 -2.84
CA HIS A 20 -11.45 -1.10 -3.95
C HIS A 20 -10.65 0.19 -3.99
N TYR A 21 -9.37 0.08 -4.30
CA TYR A 21 -8.46 1.20 -4.50
C TYR A 21 -7.44 0.89 -5.61
N GLU A 22 -7.42 1.72 -6.65
CA GLU A 22 -6.33 1.71 -7.63
C GLU A 22 -5.17 2.56 -7.10
N TYR A 23 -4.00 1.94 -7.01
CA TYR A 23 -2.84 2.56 -6.38
C TYR A 23 -1.89 3.10 -7.44
N THR A 24 -1.69 4.41 -7.43
CA THR A 24 -0.69 5.07 -8.26
C THR A 24 0.57 5.30 -7.44
N LYS A 25 1.66 4.60 -7.79
CA LYS A 25 2.97 4.82 -7.16
C LYS A 25 3.38 6.28 -7.30
N GLN A 26 3.77 6.86 -6.16
CA GLN A 26 4.34 8.21 -6.13
C GLN A 26 5.87 8.20 -6.17
N GLN A 27 6.50 7.05 -5.89
CA GLN A 27 7.95 6.90 -5.79
C GLN A 27 8.40 5.54 -6.32
N ASP A 28 9.72 5.40 -6.48
CA ASP A 28 10.38 4.19 -6.97
C ASP A 28 10.13 2.97 -6.09
N TYR A 29 9.96 3.18 -4.78
CA TYR A 29 9.55 2.12 -3.88
C TYR A 29 8.61 2.66 -2.81
N THR A 30 7.78 1.77 -2.27
CA THR A 30 6.91 2.08 -1.14
C THR A 30 6.79 0.87 -0.23
N LEU A 31 7.13 1.06 1.04
CA LEU A 31 6.92 0.06 2.09
C LEU A 31 5.47 0.12 2.56
N MET A 32 4.78 -1.01 2.48
CA MET A 32 3.37 -1.16 2.85
C MET A 32 3.26 -2.04 4.10
N SER A 33 2.53 -1.58 5.10
CA SER A 33 2.28 -2.31 6.36
C SER A 33 0.79 -2.38 6.66
N VAL A 34 0.21 -3.58 6.68
CA VAL A 34 -1.22 -3.78 6.93
C VAL A 34 -1.49 -3.78 8.45
N LEU A 35 -2.06 -2.70 8.95
CA LEU A 35 -2.37 -2.52 10.37
C LEU A 35 -3.60 -3.32 10.81
N SER A 36 -4.61 -3.39 9.94
CA SER A 36 -5.83 -4.15 10.19
C SER A 36 -6.54 -4.55 8.89
N GLY A 37 -7.49 -5.48 9.01
CA GLY A 37 -8.30 -5.93 7.88
C GLY A 37 -7.70 -7.09 7.09
N LYS A 38 -8.32 -7.36 5.95
CA LYS A 38 -7.93 -8.42 5.00
C LYS A 38 -8.44 -8.08 3.60
N GLY A 39 -7.70 -8.53 2.60
CA GLY A 39 -7.98 -8.21 1.21
C GLY A 39 -7.03 -8.88 0.24
N THR A 40 -7.01 -8.37 -0.98
CA THR A 40 -6.11 -8.80 -2.05
C THR A 40 -5.34 -7.63 -2.61
N LEU A 41 -4.06 -7.89 -2.91
CA LEU A 41 -3.20 -7.06 -3.73
C LEU A 41 -3.09 -7.75 -5.09
N THR A 42 -3.42 -7.04 -6.16
CA THR A 42 -3.08 -7.45 -7.52
C THR A 42 -1.94 -6.56 -8.01
N ALA A 43 -0.82 -7.15 -8.38
CA ALA A 43 0.32 -6.49 -9.01
C ALA A 43 0.58 -7.14 -10.36
N ASP A 44 0.43 -6.39 -11.45
CA ASP A 44 0.66 -6.85 -12.83
C ASP A 44 -0.05 -8.19 -13.16
N GLY A 45 -1.29 -8.32 -12.69
CA GLY A 45 -2.14 -9.50 -12.89
C GLY A 45 -1.90 -10.65 -11.90
N GLN A 46 -0.81 -10.61 -11.12
CA GLN A 46 -0.59 -11.58 -10.04
C GLN A 46 -1.32 -11.15 -8.77
N VAL A 47 -2.07 -12.08 -8.18
CA VAL A 47 -2.89 -11.83 -6.99
C VAL A 47 -2.23 -12.41 -5.75
N TYR A 48 -2.20 -11.61 -4.68
CA TYR A 48 -1.70 -11.94 -3.36
C TYR A 48 -2.80 -11.67 -2.32
N THR A 49 -3.00 -12.60 -1.39
CA THR A 49 -3.83 -12.32 -0.21
C THR A 49 -3.01 -11.53 0.79
N ILE A 50 -3.56 -10.44 1.30
CA ILE A 50 -2.93 -9.60 2.32
C ILE A 50 -3.86 -9.44 3.52
N LYS A 51 -3.30 -9.41 4.72
CA LYS A 51 -4.03 -9.29 5.99
C LYS A 51 -3.21 -8.56 7.04
N LYS A 52 -3.84 -8.26 8.17
CA LYS A 52 -3.17 -7.70 9.34
C LYS A 52 -1.84 -8.39 9.65
N GLY A 53 -0.80 -7.59 9.78
CA GLY A 53 0.57 -8.04 10.11
C GLY A 53 1.42 -8.36 8.89
N ASP A 54 0.87 -8.34 7.68
CA ASP A 54 1.67 -8.48 6.46
C ASP A 54 2.42 -7.16 6.16
N HIS A 55 3.66 -7.32 5.70
CA HIS A 55 4.53 -6.24 5.25
C HIS A 55 5.09 -6.61 3.88
N PHE A 56 5.09 -5.66 2.96
CA PHE A 56 5.60 -5.86 1.60
C PHE A 56 6.10 -4.55 1.01
N ILE A 57 6.89 -4.64 -0.05
CA ILE A 57 7.41 -3.49 -0.78
C ILE A 57 6.83 -3.53 -2.19
N LEU A 58 6.28 -2.40 -2.63
CA LEU A 58 5.98 -2.15 -4.03
C LEU A 58 7.21 -1.46 -4.64
N THR A 59 7.72 -2.01 -5.74
CA THR A 59 8.95 -1.58 -6.43
C THR A 59 8.61 -0.89 -7.74
N THR A 60 9.61 -0.36 -8.46
CA THR A 60 9.42 0.25 -9.78
C THR A 60 8.81 -0.71 -10.81
N GLU A 61 9.06 -2.00 -10.66
CA GLU A 61 8.61 -3.05 -11.60
C GLU A 61 7.10 -3.28 -11.54
N ASP A 62 6.46 -3.06 -10.37
CA ASP A 62 5.03 -3.35 -10.14
C ASP A 62 4.10 -2.29 -10.75
N LYS A 63 3.77 -2.34 -12.04
CA LYS A 63 3.16 -1.18 -12.73
C LYS A 63 1.69 -0.98 -12.42
N GLU A 64 0.90 -2.06 -12.46
CA GLU A 64 -0.54 -2.03 -12.24
C GLU A 64 -0.87 -2.60 -10.87
N ILE A 65 -1.21 -1.72 -9.93
CA ILE A 65 -1.47 -2.10 -8.54
C ILE A 65 -2.92 -1.84 -8.17
N LYS A 66 -3.61 -2.89 -7.72
CA LYS A 66 -4.99 -2.82 -7.23
C LYS A 66 -5.07 -3.44 -5.84
N LEU A 67 -5.68 -2.72 -4.92
CA LEU A 67 -5.99 -3.21 -3.58
C LEU A 67 -7.50 -3.38 -3.46
N GLN A 68 -7.93 -4.50 -2.90
CA GLN A 68 -9.34 -4.83 -2.70
C GLN A 68 -9.57 -5.41 -1.30
N GLY A 69 -10.74 -5.11 -0.73
CA GLY A 69 -11.14 -5.50 0.62
C GLY A 69 -11.13 -4.35 1.61
N LYS A 70 -11.32 -4.69 2.89
CA LYS A 70 -11.28 -3.74 4.01
C LYS A 70 -9.91 -3.77 4.63
N LEU A 71 -9.13 -2.70 4.44
CA LEU A 71 -7.72 -2.62 4.81
C LEU A 71 -7.40 -1.25 5.42
N ASP A 72 -6.62 -1.28 6.49
CA ASP A 72 -5.94 -0.10 7.04
C ASP A 72 -4.44 -0.32 6.86
N ILE A 73 -3.81 0.52 6.02
CA ILE A 73 -2.42 0.37 5.60
C ILE A 73 -1.65 1.64 5.91
N ILE A 74 -0.43 1.47 6.44
CA ILE A 74 0.58 2.52 6.43
C ILE A 74 1.50 2.32 5.25
N GLU A 75 1.67 3.38 4.46
CA GLU A 75 2.69 3.46 3.43
C GLU A 75 3.82 4.39 3.88
N SER A 76 5.05 4.02 3.53
CA SER A 76 6.24 4.82 3.75
C SER A 76 7.14 4.81 2.52
N TYR A 77 7.63 5.98 2.15
CA TYR A 77 8.54 6.16 1.03
C TYR A 77 9.44 7.38 1.26
N VAL A 78 10.48 7.52 0.44
CA VAL A 78 11.40 8.68 0.45
C VAL A 78 10.86 9.78 -0.44
#